data_AF-A0A654ILA1-F1
#
_entry.id   AF-A0A654ILA1-F1
#
_cell.length_a   1.000
_cell.length_b   1.000
_cell.length_c   1.000
_cell.angle_alpha   90.00
_cell.angle_beta   90.00
_cell.angle_gamma   90.00
#
_symmetry.space_group_name_H-M   'P 1'
#
loop_
_entity.id
_entity.type
_entity.pdbx_description
1 polymer ?
#
loop_
_entity_poly.entity_id
_entity_poly.type
_entity_poly.pdbx_seq_one_letter_code
_entity_poly.pdbx_strand_id
1 'polypeptide(L)'
;MKTTLLLLTVSKLSIMSFLSIFAFSGKNNFNLDYKMKSETKTATPKTEQPHKYKEGDKTEITEIGFYKKGDKITIKQIPYYVKKVPNKLPEEIESLYRAFAHRYEEQSHPTVTGFEKWNTSKIKDMSYVFYDNEVINADISGWKTNNVTNMQGMFKNALKFNNGDKPLDWKTENVENMESMFDGATNFKQNLSQWTVDKVTNNKNFSRGSGIFGDKSKNPKWRVPEIDDPINNKPKSKQPKVIIHPSPTPKPKVTIPLTKIITPATKSTTPSKTTPKPNSGLVIPKSTMTQSNQSSKKLSTPAIVGIVIGTQAVLTSLGFGIPYIIKRFKK
;
A
#
# COMPACT_ATOMS: atom_id res chain seq x y z
N MET A 1 -0.31 -9.59 -71.67
CA MET A 1 0.50 -8.48 -71.12
C MET A 1 0.25 -8.36 -69.62
N LYS A 2 1.29 -8.06 -68.84
CA LYS A 2 1.27 -7.55 -67.44
C LYS A 2 0.53 -8.38 -66.36
N THR A 3 1.30 -9.27 -65.76
CA THR A 3 1.53 -9.45 -64.31
C THR A 3 0.80 -8.47 -63.34
N THR A 4 0.24 -9.01 -62.25
CA THR A 4 0.56 -8.61 -60.86
C THR A 4 0.23 -9.77 -59.91
N LEU A 5 1.11 -9.99 -58.92
CA LEU A 5 1.07 -11.05 -57.91
C LEU A 5 0.58 -10.45 -56.57
N LEU A 6 -0.26 -11.14 -55.80
CA LEU A 6 -0.26 -11.01 -54.33
C LEU A 6 -0.73 -12.30 -53.63
N LEU A 7 -0.48 -12.35 -52.32
CA LEU A 7 -0.17 -13.55 -51.53
C LEU A 7 -1.15 -13.72 -50.35
N LEU A 8 -1.07 -14.88 -49.66
CA LEU A 8 -1.59 -15.17 -48.29
C LEU A 8 -3.14 -15.33 -48.20
N THR A 9 -3.74 -16.15 -47.32
CA THR A 9 -3.22 -17.08 -46.29
C THR A 9 -4.24 -18.19 -45.96
N VAL A 10 -3.76 -19.32 -45.44
CA VAL A 10 -4.61 -20.42 -44.92
C VAL A 10 -5.17 -20.09 -43.54
N SER A 11 -6.46 -20.35 -43.27
CA SER A 11 -6.99 -20.43 -41.91
C SER A 11 -8.18 -21.39 -41.76
N LYS A 12 -7.85 -22.61 -41.29
CA LYS A 12 -8.64 -23.48 -40.40
C LYS A 12 -10.18 -23.41 -40.46
N LEU A 13 -10.79 -24.49 -40.94
CA LEU A 13 -12.18 -24.82 -40.65
C LEU A 13 -12.28 -26.14 -39.86
N SER A 14 -12.95 -26.07 -38.72
CA SER A 14 -13.57 -27.14 -37.90
C SER A 14 -13.04 -28.58 -37.98
N ILE A 15 -12.47 -29.06 -36.85
CA ILE A 15 -12.44 -30.50 -36.53
C ILE A 15 -13.40 -30.75 -35.36
N MET A 16 -14.65 -31.06 -35.69
CA MET A 16 -15.56 -31.80 -34.82
C MET A 16 -15.25 -33.29 -35.00
N SER A 17 -14.46 -33.87 -34.10
CA SER A 17 -14.18 -35.31 -34.11
C SER A 17 -15.10 -36.03 -33.12
N PHE A 18 -16.04 -36.79 -33.68
CA PHE A 18 -17.01 -37.62 -32.96
C PHE A 18 -16.32 -38.61 -32.02
N LEU A 19 -16.88 -38.78 -30.82
CA LEU A 19 -16.58 -39.90 -29.96
C LEU A 19 -17.34 -41.14 -30.49
N SER A 20 -16.71 -41.92 -31.37
CA SER A 20 -17.25 -43.19 -31.84
C SER A 20 -16.67 -44.36 -31.04
N ILE A 21 -17.56 -45.16 -30.47
CA ILE A 21 -17.24 -46.36 -29.68
C ILE A 21 -16.87 -47.49 -30.64
N PHE A 22 -15.70 -48.10 -30.44
CA PHE A 22 -15.44 -49.46 -30.92
C PHE A 22 -15.09 -50.35 -29.74
N ALA A 23 -16.06 -51.15 -29.31
CA ALA A 23 -15.79 -52.34 -28.52
C ALA A 23 -15.36 -53.45 -29.50
N PHE A 24 -14.16 -53.98 -29.32
CA PHE A 24 -13.78 -55.25 -29.92
C PHE A 24 -13.14 -56.15 -28.87
N SER A 25 -13.76 -57.31 -28.64
CA SER A 25 -13.21 -58.35 -27.78
C SER A 25 -12.11 -59.07 -28.53
N GLY A 26 -10.91 -59.15 -27.95
CA GLY A 26 -9.78 -59.84 -28.56
C GLY A 26 -8.60 -59.90 -27.59
N LYS A 27 -8.39 -61.06 -26.97
CA LYS A 27 -7.15 -61.34 -26.24
C LYS A 27 -5.98 -61.26 -27.22
N ASN A 28 -5.07 -60.32 -27.03
CA ASN A 28 -3.65 -60.50 -27.35
C ASN A 28 -2.79 -59.42 -26.65
N ASN A 29 -1.63 -59.85 -26.15
CA ASN A 29 -0.73 -59.00 -25.39
C ASN A 29 0.00 -58.02 -26.30
N PHE A 30 -0.31 -56.73 -26.20
CA PHE A 30 0.61 -55.67 -26.62
C PHE A 30 0.99 -54.83 -25.40
N ASN A 31 2.15 -55.14 -24.84
CA ASN A 31 2.77 -54.38 -23.77
C ASN A 31 3.46 -53.16 -24.39
N LEU A 32 2.80 -52.00 -24.34
CA LEU A 32 3.37 -50.73 -24.78
C LEU A 32 3.60 -49.82 -23.57
N ASP A 33 4.65 -50.13 -22.81
CA ASP A 33 5.07 -49.40 -21.61
C ASP A 33 5.66 -48.02 -21.98
N TYR A 34 4.79 -47.08 -22.36
CA TYR A 34 5.19 -45.71 -22.65
C TYR A 34 5.32 -44.90 -21.36
N LYS A 35 6.51 -45.02 -20.77
CA LYS A 35 6.90 -44.42 -19.48
C LYS A 35 7.05 -42.89 -19.55
N MET A 36 5.94 -42.19 -19.76
CA MET A 36 5.85 -40.75 -19.57
C MET A 36 6.05 -40.40 -18.10
N LYS A 37 7.30 -40.11 -17.72
CA LYS A 37 7.63 -39.55 -16.41
C LYS A 37 7.27 -38.06 -16.35
N SER A 38 5.98 -37.75 -16.50
CA SER A 38 5.47 -36.43 -16.15
C SER A 38 5.49 -36.30 -14.63
N GLU A 39 6.60 -35.81 -14.08
CA GLU A 39 6.64 -35.22 -12.75
C GLU A 39 5.86 -33.89 -12.76
N THR A 40 4.56 -33.98 -13.03
CA THR A 40 3.62 -33.01 -12.46
C THR A 40 3.74 -33.15 -10.95
N LYS A 41 4.60 -32.32 -10.35
CA LYS A 41 4.41 -31.91 -8.97
C LYS A 41 3.02 -31.31 -8.91
N THR A 42 2.04 -32.13 -8.51
CA THR A 42 0.70 -31.70 -8.14
C THR A 42 0.84 -30.91 -6.83
N ALA A 43 1.43 -29.72 -6.94
CA ALA A 43 1.43 -28.75 -5.88
C ALA A 43 -0.04 -28.47 -5.59
N THR A 44 -0.51 -28.93 -4.43
CA THR A 44 -1.81 -28.56 -3.90
C THR A 44 -1.95 -27.05 -4.07
N PRO A 45 -3.00 -26.54 -4.76
CA PRO A 45 -3.12 -25.13 -5.04
C PRO A 45 -3.02 -24.37 -3.72
N LYS A 46 -2.02 -23.48 -3.60
CA LYS A 46 -1.83 -22.70 -2.37
C LYS A 46 -3.12 -21.93 -2.13
N THR A 47 -3.87 -22.30 -1.10
CA THR A 47 -5.13 -21.65 -0.75
C THR A 47 -4.91 -20.36 0.02
N GLU A 48 -3.72 -20.18 0.61
CA GLU A 48 -3.33 -19.01 1.36
C GLU A 48 -1.81 -18.86 1.41
N GLN A 49 -1.32 -17.62 1.39
CA GLN A 49 0.05 -17.27 1.78
C GLN A 49 0.09 -15.86 2.40
N PRO A 50 0.91 -15.62 3.44
CA PRO A 50 1.10 -14.29 4.00
C PRO A 50 1.92 -13.40 3.05
N HIS A 51 1.89 -12.07 3.27
CA HIS A 51 2.87 -11.17 2.66
C HIS A 51 4.27 -11.53 3.18
N LYS A 52 5.27 -11.55 2.30
CA LYS A 52 6.67 -11.49 2.70
C LYS A 52 7.19 -10.06 2.60
N TYR A 53 8.06 -9.71 3.52
CA TYR A 53 8.65 -8.39 3.62
C TYR A 53 10.14 -8.48 3.33
N LYS A 54 10.73 -7.35 2.97
CA LYS A 54 12.18 -7.19 2.89
C LYS A 54 12.80 -7.33 4.28
N GLU A 55 13.96 -7.97 4.34
CA GLU A 55 14.68 -8.16 5.59
C GLU A 55 15.03 -6.81 6.23
N GLY A 56 14.74 -6.65 7.52
CA GLY A 56 14.88 -5.39 8.25
C GLY A 56 13.85 -4.29 7.93
N ASP A 57 13.02 -4.43 6.89
CA ASP A 57 12.12 -3.37 6.40
C ASP A 57 10.69 -3.87 6.17
N LYS A 58 9.84 -3.69 7.19
CA LYS A 58 8.41 -4.01 7.12
C LYS A 58 7.59 -3.06 6.23
N THR A 59 8.20 -2.01 5.67
CA THR A 59 7.51 -1.05 4.78
C THR A 59 7.59 -1.43 3.30
N GLU A 60 8.40 -2.42 2.95
CA GLU A 60 8.52 -2.99 1.59
C GLU A 60 8.10 -4.47 1.59
N ILE A 61 6.99 -4.76 0.89
CA ILE A 61 6.58 -6.14 0.60
C ILE A 61 7.39 -6.64 -0.60
N THR A 62 7.87 -7.88 -0.52
CA THR A 62 8.63 -8.58 -1.56
C THR A 62 7.82 -9.66 -2.27
N GLU A 63 6.90 -10.32 -1.56
CA GLU A 63 5.94 -11.26 -2.14
C GLU A 63 4.52 -10.95 -1.63
N ILE A 64 3.57 -10.84 -2.56
CA ILE A 64 2.16 -10.57 -2.25
C ILE A 64 1.50 -11.81 -1.66
N GLY A 65 0.94 -11.63 -0.46
CA GLY A 65 0.06 -12.56 0.20
C GLY A 65 -1.35 -12.57 -0.40
N PHE A 66 -2.00 -13.72 -0.34
CA PHE A 66 -3.38 -13.93 -0.78
C PHE A 66 -4.06 -15.01 0.07
N TYR A 67 -5.37 -15.15 -0.09
CA TYR A 67 -6.21 -16.16 0.56
C TYR A 67 -7.40 -16.50 -0.36
N LYS A 68 -7.94 -17.72 -0.24
CA LYS A 68 -9.15 -18.12 -0.96
C LYS A 68 -10.39 -17.54 -0.29
N LYS A 69 -11.23 -16.84 -1.06
CA LYS A 69 -12.51 -16.25 -0.64
C LYS A 69 -13.61 -16.75 -1.57
N GLY A 70 -14.32 -17.80 -1.15
CA GLY A 70 -15.28 -18.49 -2.02
C GLY A 70 -14.55 -19.24 -3.15
N ASP A 71 -14.88 -18.92 -4.39
CA ASP A 71 -14.25 -19.45 -5.60
C ASP A 71 -12.94 -18.76 -5.98
N LYS A 72 -12.76 -17.48 -5.57
CA LYS A 72 -11.64 -16.62 -5.99
C LYS A 72 -10.44 -16.69 -5.05
N ILE A 73 -9.24 -16.50 -5.62
CA ILE A 73 -8.05 -16.14 -4.84
C ILE A 73 -8.01 -14.61 -4.72
N THR A 74 -8.03 -14.12 -3.49
CA THR A 74 -8.12 -12.70 -3.13
C THR A 74 -6.81 -12.24 -2.49
N ILE A 75 -6.30 -11.08 -2.91
CA ILE A 75 -5.13 -10.45 -2.30
C ILE A 75 -5.36 -10.19 -0.81
N LYS A 76 -4.36 -10.43 0.05
CA LYS A 76 -4.40 -9.95 1.43
C LYS A 76 -4.22 -8.43 1.41
N GLN A 77 -5.04 -7.70 2.17
CA GLN A 77 -4.92 -6.24 2.29
C GLN A 77 -3.48 -5.83 2.62
N ILE A 78 -2.99 -4.81 1.93
CA ILE A 78 -1.65 -4.25 2.07
C ILE A 78 -1.66 -3.28 3.26
N PRO A 79 -0.96 -3.59 4.38
CA PRO A 79 -1.04 -2.80 5.61
C PRO A 79 -0.72 -1.32 5.38
N TYR A 80 -1.40 -0.45 6.12
CA TYR A 80 -1.33 1.01 5.94
C TYR A 80 0.08 1.60 6.02
N TYR A 81 1.00 0.98 6.77
CA TYR A 81 2.40 1.38 6.91
C TYR A 81 3.30 0.97 5.73
N VAL A 82 2.84 0.12 4.82
CA VAL A 82 3.59 -0.31 3.64
C VAL A 82 3.67 0.82 2.62
N LYS A 83 4.90 1.12 2.19
CA LYS A 83 5.27 2.15 1.20
C LYS A 83 5.48 1.57 -0.20
N LYS A 84 5.81 0.28 -0.30
CA LYS A 84 6.15 -0.37 -1.57
C LYS A 84 5.70 -1.82 -1.61
N VAL A 85 5.20 -2.23 -2.77
CA VAL A 85 4.84 -3.61 -3.14
C VAL A 85 5.64 -4.05 -4.38
N PRO A 86 5.79 -5.36 -4.67
CA PRO A 86 6.48 -5.80 -5.87
C PRO A 86 5.72 -5.39 -7.14
N ASN A 87 6.46 -5.15 -8.23
CA ASN A 87 5.90 -4.72 -9.52
C ASN A 87 5.14 -5.80 -10.30
N LYS A 88 5.16 -7.06 -9.82
CA LYS A 88 4.38 -8.17 -10.37
C LYS A 88 3.35 -8.64 -9.35
N LEU A 89 2.08 -8.64 -9.76
CA LEU A 89 1.00 -9.31 -9.06
C LEU A 89 1.08 -10.84 -9.31
N PRO A 90 0.92 -11.70 -8.29
CA PRO A 90 0.76 -13.14 -8.48
C PRO A 90 -0.36 -13.47 -9.47
N GLU A 91 -0.11 -14.43 -10.34
CA GLU A 91 -0.96 -14.75 -11.49
C GLU A 91 -2.18 -15.61 -11.14
N GLU A 92 -2.26 -16.09 -9.91
CA GLU A 92 -3.38 -16.78 -9.32
C GLU A 92 -4.44 -15.83 -8.74
N ILE A 93 -4.12 -14.55 -8.49
CA ILE A 93 -5.06 -13.60 -7.89
C ILE A 93 -6.13 -13.19 -8.91
N GLU A 94 -7.39 -13.30 -8.49
CA GLU A 94 -8.59 -12.92 -9.25
C GLU A 94 -9.38 -11.78 -8.59
N SER A 95 -9.03 -11.38 -7.37
CA SER A 95 -9.73 -10.35 -6.59
C SER A 95 -8.74 -9.43 -5.88
N LEU A 96 -8.91 -8.12 -6.11
CA LEU A 96 -8.20 -7.03 -5.43
C LEU A 96 -9.00 -6.48 -4.23
N TYR A 97 -9.97 -7.24 -3.71
CA TYR A 97 -10.87 -6.79 -2.64
C TYR A 97 -10.14 -6.15 -1.47
N ARG A 98 -10.41 -4.85 -1.25
CA ARG A 98 -9.80 -4.02 -0.19
C ARG A 98 -8.26 -3.95 -0.19
N ALA A 99 -7.58 -4.21 -1.32
CA ALA A 99 -6.13 -4.31 -1.39
C ALA A 99 -5.37 -3.14 -0.73
N PHE A 100 -5.81 -1.90 -0.94
CA PHE A 100 -5.18 -0.68 -0.45
C PHE A 100 -6.14 0.19 0.38
N ALA A 101 -7.18 -0.40 0.96
CA ALA A 101 -8.18 0.31 1.74
C ALA A 101 -7.62 0.87 3.07
N HIS A 102 -8.28 1.90 3.60
CA HIS A 102 -8.04 2.54 4.91
C HIS A 102 -6.64 3.16 5.06
N ARG A 103 -6.42 4.27 4.33
CA ARG A 103 -5.22 5.11 4.44
C ARG A 103 -5.61 6.57 4.61
N TYR A 104 -5.47 7.08 5.83
CA TYR A 104 -5.94 8.40 6.22
C TYR A 104 -4.81 9.42 6.24
N GLU A 105 -5.06 10.62 5.70
CA GLU A 105 -4.11 11.72 5.67
C GLU A 105 -3.87 12.27 7.09
N GLU A 106 -4.93 12.36 7.90
CA GLU A 106 -4.83 12.77 9.32
C GLU A 106 -3.93 11.84 10.16
N GLN A 107 -3.71 10.61 9.72
CA GLN A 107 -2.83 9.62 10.37
C GLN A 107 -1.43 9.56 9.73
N SER A 108 -1.12 10.45 8.78
CA SER A 108 0.16 10.49 8.05
C SER A 108 0.53 9.16 7.39
N HIS A 109 -0.46 8.40 6.91
CA HIS A 109 -0.21 7.12 6.25
C HIS A 109 0.51 7.32 4.90
N PRO A 110 1.55 6.53 4.59
CA PRO A 110 2.28 6.68 3.35
C PRO A 110 1.44 6.28 2.13
N THR A 111 1.63 7.03 1.04
CA THR A 111 1.30 6.56 -0.30
C THR A 111 2.13 5.30 -0.61
N VAL A 112 1.46 4.25 -1.05
CA VAL A 112 2.09 3.00 -1.48
C VAL A 112 2.40 3.06 -2.98
N THR A 113 3.49 2.40 -3.39
CA THR A 113 4.00 2.39 -4.78
C THR A 113 4.30 0.97 -5.26
N GLY A 114 4.38 0.79 -6.57
CA GLY A 114 4.78 -0.47 -7.22
C GLY A 114 3.64 -1.26 -7.85
N PHE A 115 2.38 -0.89 -7.62
CA PHE A 115 1.22 -1.59 -8.19
C PHE A 115 0.73 -1.01 -9.53
N GLU A 116 1.28 0.12 -9.95
CA GLU A 116 0.81 0.93 -11.09
C GLU A 116 0.86 0.13 -12.41
N LYS A 117 1.84 -0.79 -12.50
CA LYS A 117 2.09 -1.64 -13.67
C LYS A 117 1.64 -3.10 -13.51
N TRP A 118 0.81 -3.41 -12.51
CA TRP A 118 0.29 -4.77 -12.32
C TRP A 118 -0.55 -5.24 -13.51
N ASN A 119 -0.31 -6.47 -13.96
CA ASN A 119 -1.13 -7.10 -15.00
C ASN A 119 -2.43 -7.64 -14.39
N THR A 120 -3.47 -6.80 -14.35
CA THR A 120 -4.78 -7.14 -13.77
C THR A 120 -5.69 -7.97 -14.68
N SER A 121 -5.19 -8.56 -15.78
CA SER A 121 -6.03 -9.26 -16.78
C SER A 121 -6.86 -10.44 -16.25
N LYS A 122 -6.50 -10.99 -15.09
CA LYS A 122 -7.23 -12.09 -14.42
C LYS A 122 -8.19 -11.60 -13.31
N ILE A 123 -8.19 -10.30 -13.01
CA ILE A 123 -9.02 -9.74 -11.95
C ILE A 123 -10.48 -9.67 -12.40
N LYS A 124 -11.35 -10.29 -11.61
CA LYS A 124 -12.81 -10.30 -11.72
C LYS A 124 -13.47 -9.34 -10.72
N ASP A 125 -12.78 -9.03 -9.63
CA ASP A 125 -13.30 -8.25 -8.50
C ASP A 125 -12.32 -7.16 -8.08
N MET A 126 -12.72 -5.91 -8.28
CA MET A 126 -12.04 -4.68 -7.85
C MET A 126 -12.89 -3.91 -6.83
N SER A 127 -13.74 -4.59 -6.06
CA SER A 127 -14.52 -3.91 -5.02
C SER A 127 -13.62 -3.39 -3.89
N TYR A 128 -13.84 -2.13 -3.51
CA TYR A 128 -13.19 -1.44 -2.40
C TYR A 128 -11.64 -1.34 -2.46
N VAL A 129 -10.98 -1.49 -3.61
CA VAL A 129 -9.50 -1.49 -3.72
C VAL A 129 -8.85 -0.31 -2.98
N PHE A 130 -9.37 0.89 -3.15
CA PHE A 130 -8.91 2.14 -2.56
C PHE A 130 -9.96 2.80 -1.64
N TYR A 131 -10.85 1.99 -1.04
CA TYR A 131 -11.86 2.48 -0.10
C TYR A 131 -11.21 3.16 1.12
N ASP A 132 -11.66 4.36 1.47
CA ASP A 132 -11.07 5.20 2.52
C ASP A 132 -9.55 5.40 2.34
N ASN A 133 -9.07 5.52 1.09
CA ASN A 133 -7.66 5.82 0.79
C ASN A 133 -7.52 7.29 0.39
N GLU A 134 -7.37 8.16 1.39
CA GLU A 134 -7.28 9.61 1.23
C GLU A 134 -5.97 10.06 0.57
N VAL A 135 -4.93 9.21 0.56
CA VAL A 135 -3.56 9.55 0.18
C VAL A 135 -3.15 9.11 -1.22
N ILE A 136 -4.06 8.50 -2.01
CA ILE A 136 -3.74 7.97 -3.34
C ILE A 136 -4.08 8.92 -4.49
N ASN A 137 -3.14 9.07 -5.42
CA ASN A 137 -3.36 9.65 -6.75
C ASN A 137 -2.41 9.05 -7.80
N ALA A 138 -2.31 7.72 -7.87
CA ALA A 138 -1.48 7.03 -8.86
C ALA A 138 -2.20 6.94 -10.22
N ASP A 139 -1.41 6.91 -11.30
CA ASP A 139 -1.86 6.50 -12.63
C ASP A 139 -2.05 4.97 -12.66
N ILE A 140 -3.29 4.54 -12.89
CA ILE A 140 -3.70 3.14 -13.08
C ILE A 140 -4.43 2.96 -14.42
N SER A 141 -4.19 3.84 -15.40
CA SER A 141 -4.70 3.69 -16.77
C SER A 141 -4.24 2.39 -17.44
N GLY A 142 -3.06 1.87 -17.05
CA GLY A 142 -2.53 0.59 -17.54
C GLY A 142 -3.21 -0.67 -17.00
N TRP A 143 -4.14 -0.55 -16.04
CA TRP A 143 -4.88 -1.70 -15.51
C TRP A 143 -5.91 -2.23 -16.52
N LYS A 144 -5.87 -3.54 -16.76
CA LYS A 144 -6.82 -4.26 -17.61
C LYS A 144 -8.07 -4.60 -16.81
N THR A 145 -9.21 -4.06 -17.25
CA THR A 145 -10.50 -4.15 -16.56
C THR A 145 -11.54 -5.01 -17.28
N ASN A 146 -11.23 -5.51 -18.48
CA ASN A 146 -12.15 -6.24 -19.36
C ASN A 146 -12.77 -7.54 -18.78
N ASN A 147 -12.26 -8.07 -17.66
CA ASN A 147 -12.79 -9.26 -16.98
C ASN A 147 -13.43 -8.94 -15.62
N VAL A 148 -13.46 -7.67 -15.21
CA VAL A 148 -13.99 -7.23 -13.92
C VAL A 148 -15.51 -7.16 -13.98
N THR A 149 -16.18 -7.80 -13.02
CA THR A 149 -17.64 -7.74 -12.86
C THR A 149 -18.07 -6.86 -11.68
N ASN A 150 -17.19 -6.60 -10.71
CA ASN A 150 -17.49 -5.79 -9.53
C ASN A 150 -16.45 -4.69 -9.30
N MET A 151 -16.90 -3.43 -9.24
CA MET A 151 -16.12 -2.22 -8.89
C MET A 151 -16.73 -1.44 -7.71
N GLN A 152 -17.64 -2.06 -6.95
CA GLN A 152 -18.34 -1.46 -5.80
C GLN A 152 -17.35 -0.77 -4.84
N GLY A 153 -17.58 0.51 -4.57
CA GLY A 153 -16.82 1.30 -3.60
C GLY A 153 -15.31 1.45 -3.91
N MET A 154 -14.86 1.18 -5.13
CA MET A 154 -13.43 1.09 -5.48
C MET A 154 -12.61 2.31 -5.06
N PHE A 155 -13.18 3.52 -5.18
CA PHE A 155 -12.58 4.81 -4.80
C PHE A 155 -13.44 5.59 -3.79
N LYS A 156 -14.32 4.91 -3.06
CA LYS A 156 -15.17 5.55 -2.04
C LYS A 156 -14.29 6.24 -0.99
N ASN A 157 -14.51 7.53 -0.77
CA ASN A 157 -13.70 8.43 0.05
C ASN A 157 -12.20 8.52 -0.34
N ALA A 158 -11.83 8.22 -1.59
CA ALA A 158 -10.46 8.40 -2.08
C ALA A 158 -10.18 9.88 -2.39
N LEU A 159 -10.07 10.71 -1.35
CA LEU A 159 -10.17 12.17 -1.40
C LEU A 159 -9.24 12.83 -2.45
N LYS A 160 -8.01 12.33 -2.60
CA LYS A 160 -7.00 12.86 -3.53
C LYS A 160 -7.02 12.23 -4.93
N PHE A 161 -7.82 11.19 -5.16
CA PHE A 161 -7.73 10.40 -6.38
C PHE A 161 -8.29 11.14 -7.61
N ASN A 162 -7.44 11.32 -8.62
CA ASN A 162 -7.80 11.77 -9.96
C ASN A 162 -7.01 11.00 -11.05
N ASN A 163 -6.63 9.75 -10.77
CA ASN A 163 -5.84 8.87 -11.65
C ASN A 163 -4.47 9.44 -12.10
N GLY A 164 -3.75 10.14 -11.22
CA GLY A 164 -2.47 10.78 -11.56
C GLY A 164 -2.61 11.82 -12.69
N ASP A 165 -3.80 12.40 -12.80
CA ASP A 165 -4.22 13.33 -13.86
C ASP A 165 -4.12 12.74 -15.29
N LYS A 166 -4.17 11.41 -15.41
CA LYS A 166 -4.28 10.66 -16.68
C LYS A 166 -5.72 10.24 -16.94
N PRO A 167 -6.18 10.15 -18.20
CA PRO A 167 -7.51 9.62 -18.53
C PRO A 167 -7.73 8.21 -17.95
N LEU A 168 -8.87 8.01 -17.27
CA LEU A 168 -9.28 6.69 -16.76
C LEU A 168 -10.06 5.92 -17.85
N ASP A 169 -9.36 5.54 -18.91
CA ASP A 169 -9.91 4.80 -20.06
C ASP A 169 -9.95 3.29 -19.76
N TRP A 170 -11.09 2.81 -19.28
CA TRP A 170 -11.28 1.44 -18.79
C TRP A 170 -12.40 0.71 -19.54
N LYS A 171 -12.15 -0.57 -19.79
CA LYS A 171 -13.10 -1.52 -20.38
C LYS A 171 -14.06 -2.04 -19.33
N THR A 172 -15.28 -1.52 -19.37
CA THR A 172 -16.32 -1.69 -18.34
C THR A 172 -17.52 -2.53 -18.81
N GLU A 173 -17.47 -3.08 -20.04
CA GLU A 173 -18.54 -3.84 -20.69
C GLU A 173 -18.99 -5.12 -19.95
N ASN A 174 -18.21 -5.57 -18.98
CA ASN A 174 -18.49 -6.73 -18.13
C ASN A 174 -18.83 -6.39 -16.67
N VAL A 175 -18.84 -5.10 -16.29
CA VAL A 175 -19.11 -4.66 -14.92
C VAL A 175 -20.62 -4.68 -14.66
N GLU A 176 -21.01 -5.30 -13.55
CA GLU A 176 -22.40 -5.45 -13.10
C GLU A 176 -22.71 -4.54 -11.91
N ASN A 177 -21.72 -4.25 -11.06
CA ASN A 177 -21.86 -3.42 -9.86
C ASN A 177 -20.80 -2.31 -9.81
N MET A 178 -21.25 -1.05 -9.75
CA MET A 178 -20.47 0.17 -9.55
C MET A 178 -21.00 1.02 -8.36
N GLU A 179 -21.76 0.42 -7.44
CA GLU A 179 -22.31 1.13 -6.27
C GLU A 179 -21.21 1.86 -5.49
N SER A 180 -21.47 3.13 -5.17
CA SER A 180 -20.57 4.01 -4.41
C SER A 180 -19.16 4.13 -5.00
N MET A 181 -18.92 3.81 -6.28
CA MET A 181 -17.56 3.67 -6.83
C MET A 181 -16.67 4.90 -6.57
N PHE A 182 -17.23 6.12 -6.67
CA PHE A 182 -16.59 7.40 -6.40
C PHE A 182 -17.30 8.20 -5.29
N ASP A 183 -18.13 7.57 -4.45
CA ASP A 183 -18.85 8.25 -3.34
C ASP A 183 -17.84 8.94 -2.40
N GLY A 184 -17.91 10.27 -2.30
CA GLY A 184 -16.96 11.08 -1.52
C GLY A 184 -15.57 11.29 -2.15
N ALA A 185 -15.32 10.90 -3.41
CA ALA A 185 -14.04 11.14 -4.09
C ALA A 185 -13.91 12.60 -4.57
N THR A 186 -13.67 13.53 -3.65
CA THR A 186 -13.80 14.98 -3.88
C THR A 186 -12.91 15.56 -4.99
N ASN A 187 -11.71 15.02 -5.21
CA ASN A 187 -10.81 15.49 -6.27
C ASN A 187 -11.05 14.83 -7.64
N PHE A 188 -11.90 13.80 -7.71
CA PHE A 188 -12.13 13.05 -8.95
C PHE A 188 -12.95 13.87 -9.95
N LYS A 189 -12.35 14.26 -11.09
CA LYS A 189 -12.94 15.22 -12.05
C LYS A 189 -12.94 14.73 -13.51
N GLN A 190 -12.57 13.46 -13.71
CA GLN A 190 -12.47 12.75 -15.00
C GLN A 190 -13.80 12.74 -15.77
N ASN A 191 -13.74 12.57 -17.10
CA ASN A 191 -14.92 12.35 -17.92
C ASN A 191 -15.08 10.84 -18.20
N LEU A 192 -16.17 10.23 -17.74
CA LEU A 192 -16.49 8.81 -17.87
C LEU A 192 -17.63 8.53 -18.86
N SER A 193 -18.08 9.53 -19.63
CA SER A 193 -19.19 9.42 -20.59
C SER A 193 -18.98 8.38 -21.71
N GLN A 194 -17.75 7.90 -21.89
CA GLN A 194 -17.37 6.89 -22.88
C GLN A 194 -17.38 5.44 -22.32
N TRP A 195 -17.61 5.26 -21.01
CA TRP A 195 -17.68 3.92 -20.41
C TRP A 195 -18.95 3.17 -20.83
N THR A 196 -18.77 1.92 -21.25
CA THR A 196 -19.87 1.02 -21.65
C THR A 196 -20.44 0.30 -20.44
N VAL A 197 -21.63 0.70 -20.00
CA VAL A 197 -22.24 0.26 -18.73
C VAL A 197 -23.52 -0.56 -18.91
N ASP A 198 -23.71 -1.20 -20.06
CA ASP A 198 -24.93 -1.98 -20.41
C ASP A 198 -25.26 -3.16 -19.50
N LYS A 199 -24.30 -3.65 -18.71
CA LYS A 199 -24.50 -4.71 -17.72
C LYS A 199 -24.64 -4.21 -16.28
N VAL A 200 -24.43 -2.91 -16.03
CA VAL A 200 -24.49 -2.37 -14.67
C VAL A 200 -25.94 -2.37 -14.19
N THR A 201 -26.22 -3.17 -13.16
CA THR A 201 -27.53 -3.26 -12.50
C THR A 201 -27.58 -2.47 -11.19
N ASN A 202 -26.41 -2.15 -10.61
CA ASN A 202 -26.31 -1.32 -9.40
C ASN A 202 -25.25 -0.21 -9.59
N ASN A 203 -25.72 1.03 -9.62
CA ASN A 203 -24.94 2.27 -9.71
C ASN A 203 -25.30 3.25 -8.57
N LYS A 204 -25.91 2.77 -7.47
CA LYS A 204 -26.35 3.63 -6.36
C LYS A 204 -25.18 4.44 -5.79
N ASN A 205 -25.37 5.73 -5.52
CA ASN A 205 -24.35 6.66 -5.02
C ASN A 205 -23.06 6.72 -5.88
N PHE A 206 -23.08 6.35 -7.16
CA PHE A 206 -21.87 6.15 -7.96
C PHE A 206 -20.88 7.32 -7.89
N SER A 207 -21.34 8.56 -8.07
CA SER A 207 -20.52 9.77 -8.02
C SER A 207 -20.96 10.76 -6.93
N ARG A 208 -21.77 10.32 -5.96
CA ARG A 208 -22.27 11.15 -4.87
C ARG A 208 -21.14 11.87 -4.11
N GLY A 209 -21.21 13.20 -4.01
CA GLY A 209 -20.19 13.99 -3.30
C GLY A 209 -18.78 13.94 -3.92
N SER A 210 -18.62 13.37 -5.11
CA SER A 210 -17.37 13.41 -5.89
C SER A 210 -17.20 14.75 -6.62
N GLY A 211 -16.02 14.98 -7.19
CA GLY A 211 -15.75 16.14 -8.04
C GLY A 211 -16.53 16.19 -9.37
N ILE A 212 -17.25 15.13 -9.76
CA ILE A 212 -18.16 15.10 -10.92
C ILE A 212 -19.65 15.12 -10.55
N PHE A 213 -20.00 15.12 -9.25
CA PHE A 213 -21.37 14.98 -8.78
C PHE A 213 -22.38 15.96 -9.41
N GLY A 214 -21.98 17.23 -9.53
CA GLY A 214 -22.80 18.29 -10.11
C GLY A 214 -22.77 18.37 -11.66
N ASP A 215 -21.92 17.59 -12.31
CA ASP A 215 -21.78 17.54 -13.77
C ASP A 215 -22.07 16.12 -14.26
N LYS A 216 -23.36 15.76 -14.25
CA LYS A 216 -23.84 14.44 -14.67
C LYS A 216 -23.53 14.14 -16.16
N SER A 217 -23.06 15.12 -16.96
CA SER A 217 -22.58 14.85 -18.34
C SER A 217 -21.28 14.04 -18.38
N LYS A 218 -20.51 14.06 -17.27
CA LYS A 218 -19.29 13.26 -17.09
C LYS A 218 -19.55 11.85 -16.55
N ASN A 219 -20.75 11.54 -16.07
CA ASN A 219 -21.10 10.18 -15.66
C ASN A 219 -21.23 9.26 -16.91
N PRO A 220 -21.09 7.94 -16.75
CA PRO A 220 -21.47 6.97 -17.76
C PRO A 220 -22.96 7.09 -18.14
N LYS A 221 -23.31 6.68 -19.37
CA LYS A 221 -24.71 6.67 -19.85
C LYS A 221 -25.46 5.48 -19.25
N TRP A 222 -26.02 5.66 -18.05
CA TRP A 222 -26.71 4.59 -17.33
C TRP A 222 -28.00 4.13 -18.01
N ARG A 223 -28.26 2.80 -17.99
CA ARG A 223 -29.57 2.22 -18.32
C ARG A 223 -30.61 2.48 -17.21
N VAL A 224 -30.17 2.44 -15.96
CA VAL A 224 -31.00 2.73 -14.77
C VAL A 224 -30.47 4.03 -14.15
N PRO A 225 -31.30 5.05 -13.88
CA PRO A 225 -30.84 6.29 -13.28
C PRO A 225 -30.07 6.05 -11.96
N GLU A 226 -28.98 6.79 -11.77
CA GLU A 226 -28.25 6.82 -10.49
C GLU A 226 -29.19 7.31 -9.38
N ILE A 227 -29.26 6.55 -8.28
CA ILE A 227 -30.00 6.92 -7.07
C ILE A 227 -28.99 7.32 -6.00
N ASP A 228 -29.11 8.56 -5.52
CA ASP A 228 -28.22 9.17 -4.52
C ASP A 228 -28.92 9.26 -3.16
N ASP A 229 -28.34 8.64 -2.11
CA ASP A 229 -28.76 8.81 -0.72
C ASP A 229 -28.42 10.23 -0.23
N PRO A 230 -29.22 10.83 0.68
CA PRO A 230 -28.93 12.15 1.24
C PRO A 230 -27.49 12.30 1.76
N ILE A 231 -26.85 13.42 1.43
CA ILE A 231 -25.52 13.76 1.94
C ILE A 231 -25.66 14.25 3.38
N ASN A 232 -25.68 13.30 4.32
CA ASN A 232 -25.49 13.62 5.72
C ASN A 232 -24.05 14.12 5.92
N ASN A 233 -23.90 15.41 6.21
CA ASN A 233 -22.64 16.03 6.58
C ASN A 233 -22.10 15.37 7.86
N LYS A 234 -21.32 14.30 7.72
CA LYS A 234 -20.54 13.75 8.83
C LYS A 234 -19.68 14.89 9.36
N PRO A 235 -19.78 15.28 10.65
CA PRO A 235 -18.98 16.37 11.17
C PRO A 235 -17.51 16.00 10.93
N LYS A 236 -16.77 16.90 10.25
CA LYS A 236 -15.32 16.75 10.08
C LYS A 236 -14.75 16.39 11.44
N SER A 237 -13.95 15.33 11.50
CA SER A 237 -13.19 14.95 12.69
C SER A 237 -12.50 16.22 13.18
N LYS A 238 -12.97 16.79 14.29
CA LYS A 238 -12.31 17.95 14.88
C LYS A 238 -10.98 17.41 15.34
N GLN A 239 -9.88 17.87 14.72
CA GLN A 239 -8.54 17.54 15.18
C GLN A 239 -8.52 17.64 16.71
N PRO A 240 -8.05 16.59 17.42
CA PRO A 240 -8.02 16.64 18.88
C PRO A 240 -7.26 17.89 19.28
N LYS A 241 -7.96 18.80 19.95
CA LYS A 241 -7.45 20.12 20.31
C LYS A 241 -6.17 19.88 21.12
N VAL A 242 -5.01 20.22 20.56
CA VAL A 242 -3.74 20.03 21.26
C VAL A 242 -3.79 20.88 22.52
N ILE A 243 -4.02 20.22 23.66
CA ILE A 243 -3.87 20.84 24.96
C ILE A 243 -2.38 21.01 25.15
N ILE A 244 -1.86 22.16 24.72
CA ILE A 244 -0.51 22.58 25.06
C ILE A 244 -0.53 22.82 26.57
N HIS A 245 -0.17 21.79 27.34
CA HIS A 245 0.21 21.98 28.72
C HIS A 245 1.40 22.95 28.71
N PRO A 246 1.33 24.11 29.37
CA PRO A 246 2.46 25.02 29.43
C PRO A 246 3.65 24.26 30.03
N SER A 247 4.78 24.31 29.33
CA SER A 247 6.00 23.62 29.77
C SER A 247 6.35 24.08 31.18
N PRO A 248 6.63 23.19 32.14
CA PRO A 248 6.94 23.59 33.50
C PRO A 248 8.14 24.54 33.49
N THR A 249 7.96 25.70 34.13
CA THR A 249 9.00 26.73 34.18
C THR A 249 10.31 26.17 34.72
N PRO A 250 11.47 26.48 34.11
CA PRO A 250 12.74 25.99 34.60
C PRO A 250 12.95 26.42 36.05
N LYS A 251 13.12 25.46 36.97
CA LYS A 251 13.49 25.78 38.36
C LYS A 251 14.82 26.57 38.35
N PRO A 252 14.94 27.66 39.12
CA PRO A 252 16.18 28.42 39.17
C PRO A 252 17.34 27.53 39.62
N LYS A 253 18.49 27.65 38.95
CA LYS A 253 19.72 26.95 39.34
C LYS A 253 20.21 27.53 40.67
N VAL A 254 20.06 26.77 41.76
CA VAL A 254 20.71 27.07 43.04
C VAL A 254 22.19 26.70 42.90
N THR A 255 23.05 27.69 42.69
CA THR A 255 24.50 27.52 42.73
C THR A 255 24.94 27.44 44.19
N ILE A 256 25.20 26.23 44.69
CA ILE A 256 25.80 26.02 46.00
C ILE A 256 27.33 26.21 45.86
N PRO A 257 27.97 27.12 46.63
CA PRO A 257 29.42 27.28 46.58
C PRO A 257 30.12 26.06 47.17
N LEU A 258 31.21 25.59 46.52
CA LEU A 258 32.05 24.52 47.08
C LEU A 258 32.81 25.03 48.30
N THR A 259 32.37 24.63 49.50
CA THR A 259 33.20 24.68 50.70
C THR A 259 34.27 23.60 50.64
N LYS A 260 35.54 23.98 50.87
CA LYS A 260 36.66 23.03 50.99
C LYS A 260 36.43 22.11 52.20
N ILE A 261 36.14 20.84 51.97
CA ILE A 261 36.12 19.83 53.03
C ILE A 261 37.56 19.40 53.29
N ILE A 262 38.09 19.82 54.45
CA ILE A 262 39.35 19.32 54.99
C ILE A 262 39.04 18.03 55.75
N THR A 263 39.60 16.90 55.32
CA THR A 263 39.46 15.60 55.98
C THR A 263 40.55 15.39 57.04
N PRO A 264 40.19 15.18 58.32
CA PRO A 264 41.05 14.50 59.29
C PRO A 264 40.88 12.98 59.14
N ALA A 265 41.97 12.23 59.22
CA ALA A 265 41.95 10.77 59.14
C ALA A 265 41.99 10.12 60.54
N THR A 266 41.08 9.19 60.84
CA THR A 266 41.32 8.21 61.92
C THR A 266 40.62 6.86 61.73
N LYS A 267 41.47 5.83 61.60
CA LYS A 267 41.38 4.42 62.06
C LYS A 267 40.01 3.72 62.17
N SER A 268 39.94 2.57 61.47
CA SER A 268 38.94 1.51 61.61
C SER A 268 39.24 0.55 62.78
N THR A 269 38.19 0.03 63.42
CA THR A 269 38.24 -1.17 64.28
C THR A 269 37.04 -2.10 63.99
N THR A 270 37.31 -3.40 64.06
CA THR A 270 36.49 -4.52 63.55
C THR A 270 35.27 -4.87 64.44
N PRO A 271 34.14 -5.34 63.87
CA PRO A 271 32.93 -5.69 64.65
C PRO A 271 32.99 -7.06 65.35
N SER A 272 32.21 -7.21 66.42
CA SER A 272 31.99 -8.47 67.15
C SER A 272 30.79 -9.26 66.59
N LYS A 273 30.86 -10.60 66.70
CA LYS A 273 29.80 -11.55 66.31
C LYS A 273 28.90 -11.88 67.51
N THR A 274 27.62 -12.19 67.23
CA THR A 274 26.90 -13.29 67.91
C THR A 274 25.70 -13.81 67.09
N THR A 275 25.49 -15.11 67.14
CA THR A 275 24.35 -15.93 66.68
C THR A 275 23.92 -16.83 67.86
N PRO A 276 22.75 -17.55 67.92
CA PRO A 276 22.04 -18.20 66.79
C PRO A 276 20.47 -18.32 66.82
N LYS A 277 19.91 -18.75 65.66
CA LYS A 277 18.72 -19.62 65.34
C LYS A 277 17.69 -20.07 66.43
N PRO A 278 16.51 -20.65 66.05
CA PRO A 278 15.56 -20.38 64.94
C PRO A 278 14.05 -20.56 65.34
N ASN A 279 13.08 -20.22 64.46
CA ASN A 279 11.94 -21.08 64.03
C ASN A 279 10.81 -20.35 63.27
N SER A 280 10.07 -21.12 62.45
CA SER A 280 8.71 -20.92 61.90
C SER A 280 8.26 -19.51 61.44
N GLY A 281 7.76 -19.27 60.24
CA GLY A 281 7.29 -20.21 59.21
C GLY A 281 5.90 -19.81 58.71
N LEU A 282 5.83 -19.06 57.59
CA LEU A 282 4.64 -18.91 56.74
C LEU A 282 5.09 -18.24 55.42
N VAL A 283 4.70 -18.83 54.29
CA VAL A 283 5.21 -18.48 52.96
C VAL A 283 4.15 -17.71 52.18
N ILE A 284 4.50 -16.50 51.71
CA ILE A 284 3.74 -15.76 50.69
C ILE A 284 4.74 -15.26 49.63
N PRO A 285 4.81 -15.88 48.44
CA PRO A 285 5.72 -15.41 47.40
C PRO A 285 5.12 -14.19 46.67
N LYS A 286 5.63 -13.00 46.98
CA LYS A 286 5.49 -11.84 46.07
C LYS A 286 6.58 -11.88 45.00
N SER A 287 6.19 -11.47 43.80
CA SER A 287 6.96 -11.47 42.56
C SER A 287 8.43 -11.05 42.67
N THR A 288 9.33 -11.91 42.19
CA THR A 288 10.76 -11.59 41.98
C THR A 288 10.94 -10.56 40.87
N MET A 289 11.38 -9.36 41.22
CA MET A 289 11.98 -8.40 40.27
C MET A 289 13.50 -8.62 40.26
N THR A 290 13.99 -9.29 39.22
CA THR A 290 15.43 -9.58 39.08
C THR A 290 16.20 -8.33 38.68
N GLN A 291 16.88 -7.68 39.63
CA GLN A 291 17.88 -6.66 39.30
C GLN A 291 19.12 -7.33 38.70
N SER A 292 19.22 -7.30 37.37
CA SER A 292 20.43 -7.63 36.64
C SER A 292 21.44 -6.48 36.78
N ASN A 293 22.55 -6.72 37.48
CA ASN A 293 23.66 -5.77 37.58
C ASN A 293 24.37 -5.64 36.22
N GLN A 294 24.05 -4.59 35.46
CA GLN A 294 24.79 -4.28 34.24
C GLN A 294 26.11 -3.58 34.59
N SER A 295 27.20 -4.34 34.55
CA SER A 295 28.57 -3.82 34.66
C SER A 295 28.87 -2.89 33.48
N SER A 296 29.18 -1.62 33.78
CA SER A 296 29.54 -0.62 32.79
C SER A 296 30.98 -0.83 32.30
N LYS A 297 31.15 -1.42 31.12
CA LYS A 297 32.44 -1.40 30.42
C LYS A 297 32.79 0.04 30.04
N LYS A 298 33.85 0.59 30.64
CA LYS A 298 34.48 1.84 30.21
C LYS A 298 34.96 1.67 28.76
N LEU A 299 34.55 2.57 27.87
CA LEU A 299 35.19 2.76 26.57
C LEU A 299 36.22 3.88 26.71
N SER A 300 37.46 3.63 26.28
CA SER A 300 38.56 4.58 26.34
C SER A 300 38.62 5.40 25.05
N THR A 301 38.71 6.73 25.17
CA THR A 301 38.91 7.66 24.05
C THR A 301 40.33 8.22 24.11
N PRO A 302 41.10 8.24 23.01
CA PRO A 302 42.30 9.07 22.87
C PRO A 302 42.03 10.40 22.15
N ALA A 303 42.88 11.38 22.44
CA ALA A 303 42.97 12.70 21.81
C ALA A 303 44.47 13.06 21.63
N ILE A 304 44.88 14.05 20.82
CA ILE A 304 44.11 15.08 20.10
C ILE A 304 44.81 15.36 18.73
N VAL A 305 44.73 16.60 18.21
CA VAL A 305 45.50 17.16 17.07
C VAL A 305 44.93 16.85 15.67
N GLY A 306 44.61 17.82 14.79
CA GLY A 306 44.59 19.28 14.95
C GLY A 306 45.19 20.02 13.75
N ILE A 307 44.35 20.47 12.81
CA ILE A 307 44.71 21.48 11.81
C ILE A 307 43.59 22.51 11.74
N VAL A 308 43.94 23.78 11.97
CA VAL A 308 43.10 24.96 11.81
C VAL A 308 43.66 25.78 10.65
N ILE A 309 42.86 26.00 9.61
CA ILE A 309 43.01 27.11 8.67
C ILE A 309 41.59 27.63 8.42
N GLY A 310 41.36 28.92 8.61
CA GLY A 310 40.02 29.52 8.57
C GLY A 310 39.82 30.51 7.43
N THR A 311 38.59 31.05 7.38
CA THR A 311 38.23 32.40 6.87
C THR A 311 38.58 32.72 5.40
N GLN A 312 37.62 32.99 4.52
CA GLN A 312 36.64 34.08 4.66
C GLN A 312 35.32 33.90 3.89
N ALA A 313 34.29 34.59 4.36
CA ALA A 313 33.08 34.88 3.60
C ALA A 313 33.24 36.17 2.78
N VAL A 314 32.69 36.20 1.56
CA VAL A 314 32.43 37.43 0.80
C VAL A 314 31.04 37.30 0.17
N LEU A 315 30.10 38.14 0.61
CA LEU A 315 28.94 38.51 -0.20
C LEU A 315 29.37 39.60 -1.19
N THR A 316 29.02 39.44 -2.47
CA THR A 316 28.84 40.58 -3.37
C THR A 316 27.56 40.40 -4.18
N SER A 317 26.54 41.15 -3.78
CA SER A 317 25.47 41.57 -4.68
C SER A 317 26.03 42.45 -5.78
N LEU A 318 25.57 42.29 -7.03
CA LEU A 318 25.53 43.40 -7.99
C LEU A 318 24.45 43.12 -9.04
N GLY A 319 23.45 43.99 -9.09
CA GLY A 319 22.46 44.02 -10.16
C GLY A 319 22.74 45.19 -11.10
N PHE A 320 22.78 44.89 -12.40
CA PHE A 320 22.63 45.80 -13.53
C PHE A 320 22.00 44.94 -14.66
N GLY A 321 21.14 45.42 -15.56
CA GLY A 321 20.81 46.81 -15.89
C GLY A 321 20.81 46.96 -17.41
N ILE A 322 19.68 46.60 -18.04
CA ILE A 322 19.15 46.88 -19.40
C ILE A 322 20.05 47.66 -20.41
N PRO A 323 20.11 47.27 -21.69
CA PRO A 323 19.18 47.82 -22.72
C PRO A 323 18.60 46.71 -23.64
N TYR A 324 17.30 46.60 -23.89
CA TYR A 324 16.47 47.46 -24.75
C TYR A 324 17.07 47.70 -26.15
N ILE A 325 16.71 46.82 -27.11
CA ILE A 325 16.90 47.08 -28.55
C ILE A 325 15.53 47.15 -29.21
N ILE A 326 15.09 48.37 -29.51
CA ILE A 326 14.13 48.61 -30.58
C ILE A 326 14.84 48.37 -31.91
N LYS A 327 14.24 47.58 -32.81
CA LYS A 327 14.46 47.77 -34.24
C LYS A 327 13.15 47.79 -35.02
N ARG A 328 12.65 49.00 -35.19
CA ARG A 328 11.59 49.42 -36.12
C ARG A 328 12.15 49.45 -37.55
N PHE A 329 11.23 49.56 -38.53
CA PHE A 329 11.44 49.70 -39.99
C PHE A 329 11.64 48.38 -40.74
N LYS A 330 11.10 48.20 -41.96
CA LYS A 330 10.05 48.88 -42.77
C LYS A 330 9.58 47.82 -43.79
N LYS A 331 8.41 47.91 -44.41
CA LYS A 331 7.96 49.00 -45.27
C LYS A 331 6.45 48.96 -45.45
#